data_AF-Q2GYN7-F1
#
_entry.id   AF-Q2GYN7-F1
#
_cell.length_a   1.000
_cell.length_b   1.000
_cell.length_c   1.000
_cell.angle_alpha   90.00
_cell.angle_beta   90.00
_cell.angle_gamma   90.00
#
_symmetry.space_group_name_H-M   'P 1'
#
loop_
_entity.id
_entity.type
_entity.pdbx_description
1 polymer ?
#
loop_
_entity_poly.entity_id
_entity_poly.type
_entity_poly.pdbx_seq_one_letter_code
_entity_poly.pdbx_strand_id
1 'polypeptide(L)'
;MLQASRSCGPRRAWWRGQNAACHRICAPRYRPSCRGATWNMGILGLCRHEGTPRRRLKTIADAVKLPGRNQPQTDIPQLVYNWLSNDRNGRWLIILDNADDRNVLYSPITDDTPDSKPFATYLPQNRNGSILITARNKDLAYRLTGYHQNIIEVGPMEQTDALTLLENNLESLPDPDIAIDLVHTLDLVPLAISQAAAYIRQREPRTSPSKYLADFWASEKRKTQLLEHDAGDLRRDGGAPNAILTTWQISFEHIRSERPSAADLLSLMSFFDRQGIPGWVLNPSGTANRAIRQAREGNSADSTSSTGDNADDDTGSEFEDDLAMLMNYYLIVADETGDNFEMHKLV
;
A
#
# COMPACT_ATOMS: atom_id res chain seq x y z
N MET A 1 -13.11 -37.99 19.26
CA MET A 1 -12.02 -38.25 18.31
C MET A 1 -12.30 -37.45 17.05
N LEU A 2 -11.84 -36.21 16.99
CA LEU A 2 -11.86 -35.36 15.80
C LEU A 2 -10.48 -34.69 15.77
N GLN A 3 -9.67 -35.11 14.78
CA GLN A 3 -8.31 -34.62 14.57
C GLN A 3 -8.36 -33.14 14.18
N ALA A 4 -7.81 -32.28 15.03
CA ALA A 4 -7.47 -30.92 14.63
C ALA A 4 -6.27 -30.97 13.68
N SER A 5 -6.54 -30.69 12.40
CA SER A 5 -5.53 -30.51 11.35
C SER A 5 -4.48 -29.49 11.80
N ARG A 6 -3.22 -29.92 11.81
CA ARG A 6 -2.04 -29.12 12.15
C ARG A 6 -1.69 -28.20 10.96
N SER A 7 -2.39 -27.09 10.77
CA SER A 7 -2.03 -26.12 9.72
C SER A 7 -0.77 -25.32 10.08
N CYS A 8 -0.01 -24.93 9.05
CA CYS A 8 1.19 -24.09 9.13
C CYS A 8 0.88 -22.69 9.70
N GLY A 9 1.84 -22.07 10.40
CA GLY A 9 1.68 -20.71 10.92
C GLY A 9 1.51 -19.68 9.79
N PRO A 10 0.55 -18.74 9.86
CA PRO A 10 0.26 -17.85 8.74
C PRO A 10 1.26 -16.69 8.65
N ARG A 11 1.63 -16.32 7.42
CA ARG A 11 2.11 -14.97 7.10
C ARG A 11 0.98 -14.00 7.43
N ARG A 12 1.25 -12.88 8.09
CA ARG A 12 0.24 -11.83 8.33
C ARG A 12 0.77 -10.53 7.74
N ALA A 13 0.19 -10.08 6.65
CA ALA A 13 0.48 -8.77 6.10
C ALA A 13 -0.48 -7.74 6.71
N TRP A 14 0.06 -6.57 7.04
CA TRP A 14 -0.74 -5.42 7.41
C TRP A 14 -0.62 -4.48 6.23
N TRP A 15 -1.67 -4.43 5.45
CA TRP A 15 -1.69 -3.75 4.17
C TRP A 15 -2.47 -2.43 4.34
N ARG A 16 -1.96 -1.33 3.78
CA ARG A 16 -2.57 -0.01 4.01
C ARG A 16 -3.17 0.53 2.73
N GLY A 17 -4.45 0.87 2.80
CA GLY A 17 -5.25 1.38 1.71
C GLY A 17 -5.21 2.86 1.48
N GLN A 18 -4.35 3.59 2.16
CA GLN A 18 -4.21 5.02 1.92
C GLN A 18 -2.75 5.41 2.03
N ASN A 19 -2.20 5.95 0.95
CA ASN A 19 -0.79 6.32 0.81
C ASN A 19 -0.44 7.51 1.70
N ALA A 20 -0.07 7.24 2.96
CA ALA A 20 0.28 8.28 3.93
C ALA A 20 0.91 7.73 5.23
N ALA A 21 2.00 6.97 5.08
CA ALA A 21 3.12 7.09 5.99
C ALA A 21 2.87 6.87 7.52
N CYS A 22 1.94 5.99 7.91
CA CYS A 22 1.70 5.61 9.31
C CYS A 22 2.48 4.32 9.72
N HIS A 23 3.56 3.98 9.00
CA HIS A 23 4.19 2.65 9.08
C HIS A 23 4.83 2.36 10.45
N ARG A 24 5.14 3.38 11.27
CA ARG A 24 5.71 3.22 12.63
C ARG A 24 4.74 3.38 13.79
N ILE A 25 3.48 3.76 13.59
CA ILE A 25 2.53 3.91 14.71
C ILE A 25 1.84 2.58 15.03
N CYS A 26 1.63 1.72 14.04
CA CYS A 26 1.00 0.41 14.25
C CYS A 26 1.98 -0.68 14.71
N ALA A 27 3.24 -0.66 14.26
CA ALA A 27 4.24 -1.67 14.60
C ALA A 27 4.59 -1.79 16.11
N PRO A 28 4.62 -0.70 16.92
CA PRO A 28 4.94 -0.79 18.34
C PRO A 28 3.80 -1.33 19.21
N ARG A 29 2.54 -1.32 18.73
CA ARG A 29 1.37 -1.74 19.53
C ARG A 29 1.14 -3.26 19.55
N TYR A 30 1.82 -4.03 18.70
CA TYR A 30 1.75 -5.49 18.75
C TYR A 30 2.75 -6.07 19.77
N ARG A 31 2.49 -5.85 21.07
CA ARG A 31 2.97 -6.77 22.12
C ARG A 31 1.88 -7.83 22.32
N PRO A 32 2.09 -9.10 21.95
CA PRO A 32 1.19 -10.14 22.41
C PRO A 32 1.21 -10.12 23.94
N SER A 33 0.05 -9.96 24.56
CA SER A 33 -0.15 -10.26 25.97
C SER A 33 -0.03 -11.78 26.14
N CYS A 34 1.19 -12.29 26.05
CA CYS A 34 1.53 -13.68 26.31
C CYS A 34 2.60 -13.66 27.39
N ARG A 35 2.15 -13.65 28.65
CA ARG A 35 3.03 -13.89 29.81
C ARG A 35 3.74 -15.23 29.59
N GLY A 36 5.07 -15.23 29.62
CA GLY A 36 5.86 -16.45 29.84
C GLY A 36 6.76 -16.97 28.71
N ALA A 37 6.98 -16.24 27.61
CA ALA A 37 7.94 -16.68 26.60
C ALA A 37 9.04 -15.65 26.34
N THR A 38 10.29 -16.03 26.62
CA THR A 38 11.50 -15.28 26.24
C THR A 38 11.61 -15.29 24.71
N TRP A 39 11.35 -14.14 24.08
CA TRP A 39 11.55 -13.96 22.66
C TRP A 39 13.02 -13.58 22.42
N ASN A 40 13.74 -14.35 21.61
CA ASN A 40 14.96 -13.87 20.96
C ASN A 40 14.52 -12.88 19.86
N MET A 41 14.13 -11.68 20.27
CA MET A 41 13.45 -10.70 19.44
C MET A 41 14.46 -10.03 18.48
N GLY A 42 14.54 -10.51 17.24
CA GLY A 42 15.06 -9.71 16.13
C GLY A 42 13.88 -9.03 15.45
N ILE A 43 13.67 -7.73 15.67
CA ILE A 43 12.83 -6.90 14.78
C ILE A 43 13.74 -6.49 13.64
N LEU A 44 13.40 -6.87 12.41
CA LEU A 44 14.23 -6.52 11.27
C LEU A 44 13.38 -5.92 10.16
N GLY A 45 13.51 -4.60 10.00
CA GLY A 45 12.83 -3.78 9.00
C GLY A 45 13.62 -3.70 7.69
N LEU A 46 12.97 -4.03 6.57
CA LEU A 46 13.51 -3.77 5.23
C LEU A 46 13.00 -2.41 4.71
N CYS A 47 13.54 -1.28 5.19
CA CYS A 47 13.13 0.05 4.71
C CYS A 47 13.84 0.46 3.40
N ARG A 48 13.18 1.33 2.63
CA ARG A 48 13.38 1.62 1.20
C ARG A 48 14.79 2.06 0.76
N HIS A 49 15.68 2.55 1.62
CA HIS A 49 16.69 3.49 1.11
C HIS A 49 18.18 3.13 1.03
N GLU A 50 18.66 1.96 1.48
CA GLU A 50 20.06 1.60 1.16
C GLU A 50 20.27 0.10 0.89
N GLY A 51 20.18 -0.26 -0.40
CA GLY A 51 20.79 -1.48 -0.92
C GLY A 51 19.83 -2.53 -1.46
N THR A 52 20.39 -3.36 -2.35
CA THR A 52 19.73 -4.52 -2.95
C THR A 52 19.21 -5.49 -1.87
N PRO A 53 18.19 -6.32 -2.15
CA PRO A 53 17.70 -7.34 -1.22
C PRO A 53 18.82 -8.18 -0.59
N ARG A 54 19.85 -8.48 -1.38
CA ARG A 54 21.08 -9.15 -0.93
C ARG A 54 21.81 -8.40 0.17
N ARG A 55 22.01 -7.08 0.04
CA ARG A 55 22.67 -6.25 1.07
C ARG A 55 21.88 -6.26 2.37
N ARG A 56 20.55 -6.27 2.30
CA ARG A 56 19.70 -6.33 3.50
C ARG A 56 19.78 -7.69 4.18
N LEU A 57 19.72 -8.79 3.43
CA LEU A 57 19.98 -10.15 3.94
C LEU A 57 21.37 -10.25 4.59
N LYS A 58 22.38 -9.57 4.04
CA LYS A 58 23.71 -9.46 4.65
C LYS A 58 23.67 -8.74 6.00
N THR A 59 22.92 -7.65 6.14
CA THR A 59 22.68 -7.00 7.43
C THR A 59 22.07 -7.96 8.46
N ILE A 60 21.11 -8.82 8.05
CA ILE A 60 20.55 -9.87 8.93
C ILE A 60 21.66 -10.81 9.37
N ALA A 61 22.40 -11.35 8.40
CA ALA A 61 23.46 -12.32 8.66
C ALA A 61 24.51 -11.77 9.63
N ASP A 62 24.85 -10.48 9.49
CA ASP A 62 25.80 -9.79 10.36
C ASP A 62 25.22 -9.54 11.76
N ALA A 63 23.97 -9.11 11.87
CA ALA A 63 23.30 -8.87 13.15
C ALA A 63 23.16 -10.13 14.00
N VAL A 64 22.75 -11.26 13.40
CA VAL A 64 22.62 -12.54 14.10
C VAL A 64 23.94 -13.32 14.14
N LYS A 65 25.02 -12.73 13.62
CA LYS A 65 26.38 -13.29 13.59
C LYS A 65 26.46 -14.68 12.98
N LEU A 66 25.81 -14.90 11.84
CA LEU A 66 25.80 -16.20 11.17
C LEU A 66 27.22 -16.70 10.88
N PRO A 67 27.54 -17.97 11.19
CA PRO A 67 28.77 -18.61 10.75
C PRO A 67 28.87 -18.59 9.23
N GLY A 68 30.07 -18.38 8.69
CA GLY A 68 30.31 -18.37 7.23
C GLY A 68 29.98 -17.05 6.52
N ARG A 69 29.26 -16.10 7.13
CA ARG A 69 28.82 -14.85 6.48
C ARG A 69 29.92 -13.96 5.88
N ASN A 70 31.18 -14.14 6.28
CA ASN A 70 32.33 -13.37 5.80
C ASN A 70 33.18 -14.12 4.78
N GLN A 71 32.82 -15.35 4.41
CA GLN A 71 33.59 -16.11 3.43
C GLN A 71 33.29 -15.59 2.02
N PRO A 72 34.33 -15.31 1.21
CA PRO A 72 34.15 -14.93 -0.19
C PRO A 72 33.45 -16.09 -0.91
N GLN A 73 32.39 -15.81 -1.66
CA GLN A 73 31.48 -16.79 -2.31
C GLN A 73 30.35 -17.39 -1.46
N THR A 74 30.11 -16.88 -0.25
CA THR A 74 28.91 -17.33 0.48
C THR A 74 27.63 -16.83 -0.18
N ASP A 75 26.69 -17.75 -0.42
CA ASP A 75 25.31 -17.40 -0.72
C ASP A 75 24.61 -16.93 0.57
N ILE A 76 24.74 -15.62 0.84
CA ILE A 76 24.15 -14.96 2.00
C ILE A 76 22.63 -15.15 2.06
N PRO A 77 21.85 -14.93 0.97
CA PRO A 77 20.43 -15.28 0.95
C PRO A 77 20.11 -16.70 1.43
N GLN A 78 20.80 -17.72 0.89
CA GLN A 78 20.56 -19.10 1.29
C GLN A 78 20.97 -19.37 2.75
N LEU A 79 22.06 -18.76 3.21
CA LEU A 79 22.51 -18.87 4.60
C LEU A 79 21.48 -18.33 5.59
N VAL A 80 20.91 -17.16 5.30
CA VAL A 80 19.85 -16.54 6.12
C VAL A 80 18.58 -17.39 6.07
N TYR A 81 18.17 -17.85 4.90
CA TYR A 81 17.01 -18.74 4.74
C TYR A 81 17.16 -20.01 5.58
N ASN A 82 18.31 -20.68 5.52
CA ASN A 82 18.59 -21.90 6.28
C ASN A 82 18.54 -21.64 7.79
N TRP A 83 19.06 -20.50 8.24
CA TRP A 83 19.02 -20.13 9.65
C TRP A 83 17.59 -19.86 10.11
N LEU A 84 16.81 -19.07 9.36
CA LEU A 84 15.41 -18.78 9.69
C LEU A 84 14.53 -20.04 9.63
N SER A 85 14.88 -21.02 8.80
CA SER A 85 14.17 -22.29 8.64
C SER A 85 14.50 -23.33 9.72
N ASN A 86 15.55 -23.12 10.52
CA ASN A 86 15.96 -24.06 11.54
C ASN A 86 15.24 -23.77 12.87
N ASP A 87 14.38 -24.70 13.28
CA ASP A 87 13.56 -24.57 14.48
C ASP A 87 14.37 -24.38 15.78
N ARG A 88 15.64 -24.81 15.80
CA ARG A 88 16.54 -24.64 16.95
C ARG A 88 16.91 -23.18 17.21
N ASN A 89 16.75 -22.29 16.23
CA ASN A 89 17.10 -20.88 16.35
C ASN A 89 16.03 -20.04 17.07
N GLY A 90 14.95 -20.68 17.52
CA GLY A 90 13.89 -20.03 18.29
C GLY A 90 12.92 -19.24 17.41
N ARG A 91 12.08 -18.41 18.06
CA ARG A 91 11.06 -17.64 17.36
C ARG A 91 11.60 -16.31 16.84
N TRP A 92 11.19 -15.92 15.65
CA TRP A 92 11.62 -14.68 14.99
C TRP A 92 10.46 -13.93 14.32
N LEU A 93 10.66 -12.63 14.09
CA LEU A 93 9.73 -11.75 13.39
C LEU A 93 10.48 -10.91 12.35
N ILE A 94 10.09 -11.00 11.09
CA ILE A 94 10.62 -10.13 10.03
C ILE A 94 9.57 -9.07 9.69
N ILE A 95 10.00 -7.82 9.52
CA ILE A 95 9.16 -6.72 9.04
C ILE A 95 9.64 -6.31 7.65
N LEU A 96 8.87 -6.63 6.62
CA LEU A 96 9.08 -6.13 5.27
C LEU A 96 8.32 -4.81 5.15
N ASP A 97 9.02 -3.69 5.25
CA ASP A 97 8.38 -2.37 5.21
C ASP A 97 8.36 -1.83 3.77
N ASN A 98 7.21 -1.31 3.34
CA ASN A 98 7.01 -0.68 2.04
C ASN A 98 7.38 -1.62 0.86
N ALA A 99 6.92 -2.86 0.93
CA ALA A 99 7.14 -3.93 -0.05
C ALA A 99 6.23 -3.76 -1.28
N ASP A 100 6.48 -2.70 -2.04
CA ASP A 100 5.63 -2.26 -3.15
C ASP A 100 6.19 -2.60 -4.54
N ASP A 101 7.47 -2.97 -4.61
CA ASP A 101 8.15 -3.24 -5.88
C ASP A 101 8.13 -4.74 -6.20
N ARG A 102 7.32 -5.11 -7.20
CA ARG A 102 7.21 -6.48 -7.68
C ARG A 102 8.54 -7.02 -8.20
N ASN A 103 9.32 -6.21 -8.90
CA ASN A 103 10.60 -6.64 -9.49
C ASN A 103 11.60 -6.96 -8.38
N VAL A 104 11.64 -6.16 -7.31
CA VAL A 104 12.52 -6.43 -6.17
C VAL A 104 12.19 -7.76 -5.47
N LEU A 105 10.91 -8.17 -5.48
CA LEU A 105 10.44 -9.37 -4.80
C LEU A 105 10.50 -10.63 -5.69
N TYR A 106 10.17 -10.48 -6.98
CA TYR A 106 9.92 -11.58 -7.90
C TYR A 106 10.95 -11.69 -9.04
N SER A 107 11.81 -10.69 -9.25
CA SER A 107 12.94 -10.82 -10.16
C SER A 107 14.13 -11.49 -9.46
N PRO A 108 15.01 -12.16 -10.22
CA PRO A 108 16.25 -12.72 -9.68
C PRO A 108 17.07 -11.66 -8.94
N ILE A 109 17.71 -12.03 -7.82
CA ILE A 109 18.51 -11.11 -7.00
C ILE A 109 19.80 -10.66 -7.72
N THR A 110 20.21 -11.37 -8.78
CA THR A 110 21.41 -11.13 -9.60
C THR A 110 21.20 -11.61 -11.04
N ASP A 111 21.56 -10.80 -12.04
CA ASP A 111 21.54 -11.20 -13.46
C ASP A 111 22.70 -12.14 -13.84
N ASP A 112 23.76 -12.19 -13.02
CA ASP A 112 25.03 -12.85 -13.38
C ASP A 112 25.15 -14.33 -12.98
N THR A 113 24.11 -14.93 -12.39
CA THR A 113 24.16 -16.34 -11.98
C THR A 113 22.91 -17.10 -12.42
N PRO A 114 23.05 -18.21 -13.19
CA PRO A 114 21.91 -19.01 -13.68
C PRO A 114 20.97 -19.52 -12.57
N ASP A 115 21.44 -19.60 -11.32
CA ASP A 115 20.70 -20.10 -10.16
C ASP A 115 20.05 -19.01 -9.29
N SER A 116 20.06 -17.74 -9.74
CA SER A 116 19.53 -16.62 -8.95
C SER A 116 18.01 -16.73 -8.80
N LYS A 117 17.55 -16.92 -7.56
CA LYS A 117 16.13 -17.05 -7.25
C LYS A 117 15.52 -15.70 -6.85
N PRO A 118 14.21 -15.52 -7.03
CA PRO A 118 13.52 -14.34 -6.54
C PRO A 118 13.65 -14.16 -5.04
N PHE A 119 13.71 -12.91 -4.56
CA PHE A 119 13.79 -12.61 -3.13
C PHE A 119 12.68 -13.27 -2.30
N ALA A 120 11.46 -13.34 -2.85
CA ALA A 120 10.32 -13.98 -2.21
C ALA A 120 10.57 -15.47 -1.85
N THR A 121 11.47 -16.15 -2.56
CA THR A 121 11.84 -17.56 -2.29
C THR A 121 12.71 -17.73 -1.05
N TYR A 122 13.44 -16.69 -0.65
CA TYR A 122 14.25 -16.67 0.56
C TYR A 122 13.46 -16.25 1.81
N LEU A 123 12.14 -16.08 1.69
CA LEU A 123 11.25 -15.83 2.82
C LEU A 123 10.65 -17.16 3.30
N PRO A 124 11.16 -17.75 4.39
CA PRO A 124 10.70 -19.06 4.83
C PRO A 124 9.27 -19.03 5.36
N GLN A 125 8.56 -20.14 5.14
CA GLN A 125 7.24 -20.41 5.71
C GLN A 125 7.39 -21.51 6.75
N ASN A 126 7.54 -21.13 8.02
CA ASN A 126 7.66 -22.08 9.12
C ASN A 126 6.87 -21.60 10.34
N ARG A 127 6.70 -22.49 11.32
CA ARG A 127 5.90 -22.23 12.53
C ARG A 127 6.62 -21.37 13.56
N ASN A 128 7.94 -21.27 13.45
CA ASN A 128 8.78 -20.55 14.40
C ASN A 128 8.96 -19.07 14.00
N GLY A 129 8.59 -18.71 12.79
CA GLY A 129 8.68 -17.37 12.25
C GLY A 129 7.35 -16.69 12.03
N SER A 130 7.38 -15.37 12.01
CA SER A 130 6.30 -14.56 11.46
C SER A 130 6.89 -13.47 10.57
N ILE A 131 6.18 -13.16 9.48
CA ILE A 131 6.55 -12.08 8.58
C ILE A 131 5.39 -11.09 8.58
N LEU A 132 5.70 -9.87 9.00
CA LEU A 132 4.86 -8.69 8.90
C LEU A 132 5.25 -7.95 7.63
N ILE A 133 4.30 -7.67 6.75
CA ILE A 133 4.53 -6.97 5.48
C ILE A 133 3.67 -5.72 5.49
N THR A 134 4.26 -4.57 5.20
CA THR A 134 3.52 -3.35 4.85
C THR A 134 3.69 -3.11 3.35
N ALA A 135 2.58 -2.89 2.67
CA ALA A 135 2.54 -2.64 1.24
C ALA A 135 1.37 -1.70 0.91
N ARG A 136 1.51 -0.96 -0.18
CA ARG A 136 0.49 -0.10 -0.81
C ARG A 136 -0.34 -0.90 -1.80
N ASN A 137 0.30 -1.81 -2.54
CA ASN A 137 -0.36 -2.63 -3.55
C ASN A 137 -1.01 -3.87 -2.92
N LYS A 138 -2.35 -3.96 -3.00
CA LYS A 138 -3.14 -5.06 -2.43
C LYS A 138 -2.89 -6.39 -3.12
N ASP A 139 -2.79 -6.39 -4.45
CA ASP A 139 -2.49 -7.59 -5.23
C ASP A 139 -1.10 -8.16 -4.85
N LEU A 140 -0.10 -7.29 -4.70
CA LEU A 140 1.22 -7.70 -4.24
C LEU A 140 1.18 -8.30 -2.82
N ALA A 141 0.42 -7.70 -1.91
CA ALA A 141 0.21 -8.24 -0.57
C ALA A 141 -0.46 -9.63 -0.61
N TYR A 142 -1.43 -9.83 -1.51
CA TYR A 142 -2.04 -11.13 -1.75
C TYR A 142 -1.02 -12.15 -2.28
N ARG A 143 -0.22 -11.81 -3.30
CA ARG A 143 0.82 -12.71 -3.83
C ARG A 143 1.85 -13.12 -2.77
N LEU A 144 2.15 -12.24 -1.81
CA LEU A 144 3.09 -12.52 -0.71
C LEU A 144 2.48 -13.35 0.43
N THR A 145 1.17 -13.24 0.69
CA THR A 145 0.50 -13.90 1.82
C THR A 145 -0.30 -15.14 1.43
N GLY A 146 -0.70 -15.25 0.17
CA GLY A 146 -1.50 -16.34 -0.40
C GLY A 146 -2.99 -16.31 -0.05
N TYR A 147 -3.42 -15.48 0.90
CA TYR A 147 -4.81 -15.46 1.39
C TYR A 147 -5.24 -14.05 1.79
N HIS A 148 -6.40 -13.60 1.30
CA HIS A 148 -6.97 -12.30 1.67
C HIS A 148 -7.23 -12.15 3.18
N GLN A 149 -7.53 -13.24 3.89
CA GLN A 149 -7.73 -13.26 5.35
C GLN A 149 -6.47 -12.84 6.13
N ASN A 150 -5.30 -12.93 5.50
CA ASN A 150 -4.03 -12.52 6.07
C ASN A 150 -3.66 -11.07 5.74
N ILE A 151 -4.53 -10.35 5.03
CA ILE A 151 -4.37 -8.94 4.64
C ILE A 151 -5.29 -8.14 5.55
N ILE A 152 -4.69 -7.28 6.37
CA ILE A 152 -5.45 -6.34 7.20
C ILE A 152 -5.46 -5.02 6.46
N GLU A 153 -6.64 -4.55 6.07
CA GLU A 153 -6.83 -3.25 5.42
C GLU A 153 -6.78 -2.12 6.45
N VAL A 154 -5.87 -1.17 6.26
CA VAL A 154 -5.78 0.05 7.06
C VAL A 154 -6.38 1.21 6.28
N GLY A 155 -7.61 1.60 6.65
CA GLY A 155 -8.32 2.76 6.11
C GLY A 155 -7.93 4.09 6.75
N PRO A 156 -8.75 5.14 6.56
CA PRO A 156 -8.62 6.39 7.30
C PRO A 156 -8.69 6.17 8.80
N MET A 157 -8.21 7.16 9.56
CA MET A 157 -8.35 7.16 11.01
C MET A 157 -9.81 7.43 11.40
N GLU A 158 -10.27 6.85 12.51
CA GLU A 158 -11.55 7.22 13.10
C GLU A 158 -11.57 8.70 13.47
N GLN A 159 -12.71 9.37 13.32
CA GLN A 159 -12.83 10.82 13.56
C GLN A 159 -12.34 11.22 14.96
N THR A 160 -12.67 10.43 15.99
CA THR A 160 -12.26 10.69 17.38
C THR A 160 -10.74 10.63 17.55
N ASP A 161 -10.09 9.66 16.90
CA ASP A 161 -8.64 9.50 16.93
C ASP A 161 -7.96 10.61 16.12
N ALA A 162 -8.57 11.03 15.00
CA ALA A 162 -8.09 12.11 14.16
C ALA A 162 -8.11 13.46 14.89
N LEU A 163 -9.20 13.76 15.62
CA LEU A 163 -9.31 14.94 16.48
C LEU A 163 -8.28 14.89 17.61
N THR A 164 -8.10 13.73 18.24
CA THR A 164 -7.09 13.53 19.28
C THR A 164 -5.68 13.75 18.75
N LEU A 165 -5.39 13.28 17.53
CA LEU A 165 -4.09 13.52 16.87
C LEU A 165 -3.89 15.01 16.57
N LEU A 166 -4.92 15.69 16.07
CA LEU A 166 -4.88 17.12 15.79
C LEU A 166 -4.60 17.93 17.07
N GLU A 167 -5.31 17.61 18.16
CA GLU A 167 -5.13 18.23 19.47
C GLU A 167 -3.70 18.07 19.99
N ASN A 168 -3.21 16.83 20.01
CA ASN A 168 -1.86 16.53 20.49
C ASN A 168 -0.79 17.26 19.67
N ASN A 169 -1.05 17.46 18.38
CA ASN A 169 -0.13 18.18 17.52
C ASN A 169 -0.27 19.70 17.66
N LEU A 170 -1.45 20.27 17.90
CA LEU A 170 -1.62 21.72 18.06
C LEU A 170 -1.40 22.22 19.51
N GLU A 171 -1.29 21.31 20.49
CA GLU A 171 -1.20 21.59 21.94
C GLU A 171 -2.44 22.30 22.52
N SER A 172 -3.46 22.55 21.69
CA SER A 172 -4.80 22.97 22.08
C SER A 172 -5.79 22.61 20.97
N LEU A 173 -7.01 22.22 21.35
CA LEU A 173 -8.09 22.00 20.39
C LEU A 173 -8.61 23.35 19.88
N PRO A 174 -8.72 23.53 18.55
CA PRO A 174 -9.49 24.62 17.97
C PRO A 174 -10.97 24.51 18.38
N ASP A 175 -11.78 25.48 17.93
CA ASP A 175 -13.23 25.32 17.94
C ASP A 175 -13.64 23.94 17.37
N PRO A 176 -14.55 23.19 18.02
CA PRO A 176 -14.88 21.82 17.63
C PRO A 176 -15.31 21.67 16.17
N ASP A 177 -16.10 22.61 15.65
CA ASP A 177 -16.60 22.55 14.28
C ASP A 177 -15.44 22.74 13.28
N ILE A 178 -14.53 23.68 13.56
CA ILE A 178 -13.33 23.91 12.75
C ILE A 178 -12.39 22.69 12.80
N ALA A 179 -12.24 22.05 13.97
CA ALA A 179 -11.41 20.87 14.12
C ALA A 179 -11.98 19.68 13.31
N ILE A 180 -13.30 19.48 13.38
CA ILE A 180 -14.03 18.48 12.59
C ILE A 180 -13.86 18.72 11.09
N ASP A 181 -14.09 19.95 10.63
CA ASP A 181 -13.94 20.32 9.22
C ASP A 181 -12.50 20.12 8.73
N LEU A 182 -11.51 20.45 9.56
CA LEU A 182 -10.10 20.28 9.22
C LEU A 182 -9.73 18.80 9.04
N VAL A 183 -10.10 17.93 9.99
CA VAL A 183 -9.76 16.51 9.87
C VAL A 183 -10.50 15.84 8.71
N HIS A 184 -11.74 16.24 8.40
CA HIS A 184 -12.49 15.74 7.23
C HIS A 184 -11.95 16.26 5.90
N THR A 185 -11.51 17.52 5.86
CA THR A 185 -10.84 18.11 4.68
C THR A 185 -9.56 17.35 4.35
N LEU A 186 -8.85 16.90 5.39
CA LEU A 186 -7.63 16.11 5.29
C LEU A 186 -7.91 14.60 5.20
N ASP A 187 -9.17 14.24 4.92
CA ASP A 187 -9.67 12.88 4.69
C ASP A 187 -9.34 11.88 5.80
N LEU A 188 -9.23 12.39 7.03
CA LEU A 188 -8.86 11.62 8.23
C LEU A 188 -7.52 10.89 8.08
N VAL A 189 -6.63 11.42 7.22
CA VAL A 189 -5.31 10.85 6.98
C VAL A 189 -4.34 11.34 8.07
N PRO A 190 -3.76 10.45 8.91
CA PRO A 190 -2.93 10.88 10.04
C PRO A 190 -1.74 11.75 9.68
N LEU A 191 -1.11 11.45 8.53
CA LEU A 191 0.00 12.26 8.03
C LEU A 191 -0.46 13.67 7.65
N ALA A 192 -1.62 13.78 7.01
CA ALA A 192 -2.19 15.06 6.55
C ALA A 192 -2.50 15.96 7.73
N ILE A 193 -3.14 15.38 8.74
CA ILE A 193 -3.45 16.04 10.00
C ILE A 193 -2.16 16.52 10.68
N SER A 194 -1.15 15.66 10.78
CA SER A 194 0.12 16.01 11.43
C SER A 194 0.87 17.12 10.68
N GLN A 195 0.85 17.09 9.34
CA GLN A 195 1.46 18.12 8.51
C GLN A 195 0.74 19.46 8.58
N ALA A 196 -0.59 19.44 8.50
CA ALA A 196 -1.40 20.64 8.65
C ALA A 196 -1.19 21.28 10.02
N ALA A 197 -1.21 20.47 11.09
CA ALA A 197 -0.95 20.95 12.45
C ALA A 197 0.46 21.56 12.60
N ALA A 198 1.48 20.91 12.05
CA ALA A 198 2.84 21.44 12.05
C ALA A 198 2.97 22.75 11.25
N TYR A 199 2.31 22.82 10.08
CA TYR A 199 2.27 24.04 9.25
C TYR A 199 1.63 25.21 10.00
N ILE A 200 0.49 24.96 10.65
CA ILE A 200 -0.23 25.96 11.44
C ILE A 200 0.67 26.46 12.56
N ARG A 201 1.20 25.55 13.40
CA ARG A 201 2.11 25.87 14.51
C ARG A 201 3.33 26.67 14.11
N GLN A 202 4.03 26.27 13.05
CA GLN A 202 5.24 26.96 12.58
C GLN A 202 4.96 28.41 12.15
N ARG A 203 3.69 28.75 11.89
CA ARG A 203 3.27 30.06 11.36
C ARG A 203 2.38 30.82 12.33
N GLU A 204 2.19 30.34 13.56
CA GLU A 204 1.46 31.10 14.56
C GLU A 204 2.13 32.45 14.86
N PRO A 205 1.34 33.52 15.10
CA PRO A 205 -0.12 33.59 15.08
C PRO A 205 -0.71 33.92 13.69
N ARG A 206 0.10 33.93 12.62
CA ARG A 206 -0.31 34.37 11.27
C ARG A 206 -1.24 33.39 10.56
N THR A 207 -1.24 32.13 10.99
CA THR A 207 -2.08 31.05 10.47
C THR A 207 -2.83 30.42 11.63
N SER A 208 -4.16 30.36 11.51
CA SER A 208 -5.06 29.60 12.38
C SER A 208 -5.61 28.39 11.63
N PRO A 209 -6.23 27.42 12.32
CA PRO A 209 -6.96 26.31 11.69
C PRO A 209 -8.03 26.77 10.67
N SER A 210 -8.81 27.81 11.00
CA SER A 210 -9.79 28.41 10.08
C SER A 210 -9.13 29.01 8.83
N LYS A 211 -8.00 29.70 9.00
CA LYS A 211 -7.27 30.27 7.87
C LYS A 211 -6.63 29.19 7.00
N TYR A 212 -6.14 28.11 7.60
CA TYR A 212 -5.65 26.95 6.86
C TYR A 212 -6.75 26.35 5.98
N LEU A 213 -7.95 26.14 6.52
CA LEU A 213 -9.11 25.68 5.75
C LEU A 213 -9.46 26.63 4.60
N ALA A 214 -9.51 27.94 4.88
CA ALA A 214 -9.79 28.94 3.85
C ALA A 214 -8.73 28.91 2.72
N ASP A 215 -7.45 28.84 3.06
CA ASP A 215 -6.37 28.70 2.10
C ASP A 215 -6.47 27.39 1.29
N PHE A 216 -6.84 26.28 1.95
CA PHE A 216 -6.98 24.96 1.33
C PHE A 216 -8.05 24.96 0.24
N TRP A 217 -9.18 25.63 0.47
CA TRP A 217 -10.29 25.72 -0.48
C TRP A 217 -10.18 26.89 -1.47
N ALA A 218 -9.19 27.78 -1.31
CA ALA A 218 -9.06 28.97 -2.14
C ALA A 218 -8.71 28.67 -3.62
N SER A 219 -7.88 27.66 -3.86
CA SER A 219 -7.52 27.18 -5.21
C SER A 219 -6.74 25.87 -5.14
N GLU A 220 -6.80 25.08 -6.22
CA GLU A 220 -6.00 23.85 -6.36
C GLU A 220 -4.49 24.12 -6.18
N LYS A 221 -3.97 25.21 -6.77
CA LYS A 221 -2.57 25.61 -6.58
C LYS A 221 -2.21 25.80 -5.10
N ARG A 222 -3.12 26.37 -4.30
CA ARG A 222 -2.89 26.60 -2.88
C ARG A 222 -2.98 25.30 -2.09
N LYS A 223 -3.97 24.46 -2.39
CA LYS A 223 -4.08 23.09 -1.87
C LYS A 223 -2.80 22.30 -2.10
N THR A 224 -2.28 22.32 -3.34
CA THR A 224 -1.00 21.68 -3.70
C THR A 224 0.16 22.17 -2.83
N GLN A 225 0.33 23.50 -2.72
CA GLN A 225 1.41 24.07 -1.88
C GLN A 225 1.31 23.67 -0.40
N LEU A 226 0.10 23.54 0.14
CA LEU A 226 -0.11 23.13 1.53
C LEU A 226 0.21 21.65 1.75
N LEU A 227 -0.14 20.79 0.79
CA LEU A 227 0.12 19.34 0.86
C LEU A 227 1.55 18.95 0.47
N GLU A 228 2.26 19.80 -0.30
CA GLU A 228 3.69 19.68 -0.60
C GLU A 228 4.59 20.13 0.55
N HIS A 229 4.06 20.86 1.52
CA HIS A 229 4.87 21.41 2.60
C HIS A 229 5.47 20.32 3.49
N ASP A 230 6.78 20.09 3.34
CA ASP A 230 7.53 19.27 4.27
C ASP A 230 7.87 20.06 5.53
N ALA A 231 7.15 19.81 6.61
CA ALA A 231 7.42 20.42 7.90
C ALA A 231 8.70 19.90 8.57
N GLY A 232 9.37 18.89 7.99
CA GLY A 232 10.61 18.31 8.48
C GLY A 232 10.44 17.62 9.84
N ASP A 233 10.12 16.31 9.84
CA ASP A 233 10.11 15.51 11.07
C ASP A 233 11.44 14.76 11.24
N LEU A 234 12.32 15.25 12.14
CA LEU A 234 13.60 14.61 12.47
C LEU A 234 13.45 13.20 13.09
N ARG A 235 12.27 12.82 13.57
CA ARG A 235 12.00 11.47 14.11
C ARG A 235 11.74 10.44 13.01
N ARG A 236 11.65 10.90 11.76
CA ARG A 236 11.34 10.12 10.58
C ARG A 236 12.60 9.77 9.79
N ASP A 237 12.50 8.73 8.97
CA ASP A 237 13.56 8.37 8.03
C ASP A 237 13.77 9.54 7.06
N GLY A 238 14.97 10.14 7.03
CA GLY A 238 15.29 11.32 6.23
C GLY A 238 15.19 11.10 4.71
N GLY A 239 15.08 9.84 4.26
CA GLY A 239 14.86 9.48 2.86
C GLY A 239 13.40 9.24 2.46
N ALA A 240 12.43 9.29 3.40
CA ALA A 240 11.02 9.09 3.08
C ALA A 240 10.36 10.41 2.63
N PRO A 241 9.57 10.41 1.55
CA PRO A 241 8.79 11.58 1.17
C PRO A 241 7.82 11.93 2.29
N ASN A 242 7.95 13.15 2.83
CA ASN A 242 7.09 13.60 3.91
C ASN A 242 5.77 14.13 3.37
N ALA A 243 5.80 14.85 2.25
CA ALA A 243 4.61 15.36 1.59
C ALA A 243 3.69 14.24 1.07
N ILE A 244 2.40 14.41 1.34
CA ILE A 244 1.36 13.49 0.87
C ILE A 244 1.36 13.41 -0.65
N LEU A 245 1.46 14.56 -1.32
CA LEU A 245 1.51 14.63 -2.77
C LEU A 245 2.70 13.87 -3.35
N THR A 246 3.88 13.96 -2.72
CA THR A 246 5.03 13.16 -3.17
C THR A 246 4.77 11.67 -3.01
N THR A 247 4.05 11.24 -1.97
CA THR A 247 3.70 9.84 -1.77
C THR A 247 2.75 9.33 -2.86
N TRP A 248 1.73 10.11 -3.22
CA TRP A 248 0.82 9.81 -4.33
C TRP A 248 1.51 9.85 -5.68
N GLN A 249 2.36 10.85 -5.91
CA GLN A 249 3.16 11.00 -7.13
C GLN A 249 4.06 9.78 -7.36
N ILE A 250 4.68 9.22 -6.32
CA ILE A 250 5.47 7.99 -6.43
C ILE A 250 4.59 6.80 -6.85
N SER A 251 3.39 6.66 -6.29
CA SER A 251 2.46 5.60 -6.69
C SER A 251 2.02 5.80 -8.15
N PHE A 252 1.69 7.03 -8.54
CA PHE A 252 1.30 7.36 -9.91
C PHE A 252 2.42 7.10 -10.92
N GLU A 253 3.65 7.53 -10.63
CA GLU A 253 4.80 7.26 -11.50
C GLU A 253 5.04 5.76 -11.66
N HIS A 254 4.89 5.00 -10.58
CA HIS A 254 5.04 3.56 -10.62
C HIS A 254 3.95 2.91 -11.49
N ILE A 255 2.68 3.28 -11.30
CA ILE A 255 1.57 2.82 -12.16
C ILE A 255 1.83 3.19 -13.61
N ARG A 256 2.22 4.43 -13.89
CA ARG A 256 2.54 4.88 -15.26
C ARG A 256 3.66 4.07 -15.89
N SER A 257 4.66 3.65 -15.11
CA SER A 257 5.76 2.82 -15.60
C SER A 257 5.36 1.37 -15.85
N GLU A 258 4.44 0.81 -15.05
CA GLU A 258 4.01 -0.60 -15.15
C GLU A 258 2.85 -0.77 -16.14
N ARG A 259 1.89 0.16 -16.13
CA ARG A 259 0.67 0.15 -16.92
C ARG A 259 0.23 1.58 -17.28
N PRO A 260 0.76 2.15 -18.38
CA PRO A 260 0.44 3.51 -18.82
C PRO A 260 -1.05 3.78 -19.01
N SER A 261 -1.81 2.82 -19.53
CA SER A 261 -3.27 2.91 -19.74
C SER A 261 -4.03 3.22 -18.45
N ALA A 262 -3.64 2.60 -17.33
CA ALA A 262 -4.23 2.88 -16.02
C ALA A 262 -3.93 4.31 -15.54
N ALA A 263 -2.74 4.84 -15.84
CA ALA A 263 -2.39 6.22 -15.53
C ALA A 263 -3.16 7.22 -16.41
N ASP A 264 -3.39 6.88 -17.69
CA ASP A 264 -4.24 7.67 -18.58
C ASP A 264 -5.70 7.63 -18.13
N LEU A 265 -6.20 6.48 -17.67
CA LEU A 265 -7.53 6.35 -17.08
C LEU A 265 -7.70 7.22 -15.84
N LEU A 266 -6.73 7.22 -14.92
CA LEU A 266 -6.77 8.10 -13.76
C LEU A 266 -6.72 9.58 -14.16
N SER A 267 -5.92 9.91 -15.18
CA SER A 267 -5.86 11.26 -15.73
C SER A 267 -7.21 11.68 -16.33
N LEU A 268 -7.91 10.78 -17.01
CA LEU A 268 -9.27 11.00 -17.50
C LEU A 268 -10.25 11.23 -16.34
N MET A 269 -10.19 10.39 -15.29
CA MET A 269 -11.05 10.54 -14.11
C MET A 269 -10.87 11.90 -13.43
N SER A 270 -9.66 12.49 -13.48
CA SER A 270 -9.37 13.82 -12.91
C SER A 270 -10.16 14.99 -13.51
N PHE A 271 -10.78 14.79 -14.69
CA PHE A 271 -11.65 15.79 -15.32
C PHE A 271 -13.09 15.80 -14.78
N PHE A 272 -13.47 14.80 -13.98
CA PHE A 272 -14.81 14.67 -13.40
C PHE A 272 -14.83 15.13 -11.94
N ASP A 273 -16.04 15.31 -11.41
CA ASP A 273 -16.19 15.34 -9.96
C ASP A 273 -15.66 14.02 -9.39
N ARG A 274 -14.91 14.09 -8.29
CA ARG A 274 -14.29 12.92 -7.68
C ARG A 274 -15.28 11.87 -7.18
N GLN A 275 -16.57 12.17 -7.07
CA GLN A 275 -17.60 11.23 -6.61
C GLN A 275 -18.58 10.86 -7.72
N GLY A 276 -19.03 9.60 -7.68
CA GLY A 276 -20.11 9.12 -8.56
C GLY A 276 -19.73 9.12 -10.03
N ILE A 277 -18.47 8.85 -10.36
CA ILE A 277 -17.99 8.76 -11.75
C ILE A 277 -18.55 7.48 -12.38
N PRO A 278 -19.45 7.56 -13.36
CA PRO A 278 -20.07 6.36 -13.92
C PRO A 278 -19.10 5.61 -14.84
N GLY A 279 -19.02 4.29 -14.70
CA GLY A 279 -18.11 3.43 -15.47
C GLY A 279 -18.31 3.51 -16.99
N TRP A 280 -19.55 3.73 -17.45
CA TRP A 280 -19.85 3.88 -18.87
C TRP A 280 -19.20 5.13 -19.50
N VAL A 281 -18.91 6.17 -18.71
CA VAL A 281 -18.20 7.37 -19.19
C VAL A 281 -16.72 7.05 -19.41
N LEU A 282 -16.17 6.16 -18.59
CA LEU A 282 -14.78 5.77 -18.60
C LEU A 282 -14.46 4.71 -19.67
N ASN A 283 -15.45 3.89 -20.04
CA ASN A 283 -15.35 2.93 -21.13
C ASN A 283 -16.59 2.92 -22.05
N PRO A 284 -16.77 3.96 -22.90
CA PRO A 284 -17.94 4.06 -23.76
C PRO A 284 -18.09 2.86 -24.72
N SER A 285 -16.97 2.37 -25.25
CA SER A 285 -16.91 1.25 -26.21
C SER A 285 -17.33 -0.08 -25.58
N GLY A 286 -16.94 -0.33 -24.32
CA GLY A 286 -17.36 -1.52 -23.56
C GLY A 286 -18.88 -1.59 -23.34
N THR A 287 -19.52 -0.44 -23.09
CA THR A 287 -20.98 -0.36 -22.94
C THR A 287 -21.73 -0.70 -24.23
N ALA A 288 -21.25 -0.24 -25.39
CA ALA A 288 -21.86 -0.55 -26.67
C ALA A 288 -21.81 -2.06 -26.96
N ASN A 289 -20.67 -2.70 -26.65
CA ASN A 289 -20.49 -4.15 -26.80
C ASN A 289 -21.34 -4.96 -25.80
N ARG A 290 -21.51 -4.49 -24.56
CA ARG A 290 -22.40 -5.12 -23.56
C ARG A 290 -23.87 -5.05 -23.96
N ALA A 291 -24.33 -3.92 -24.51
CA ALA A 291 -25.68 -3.75 -25.04
C ALA A 291 -25.94 -4.67 -26.27
N ILE A 292 -24.97 -4.79 -27.18
CA ILE A 292 -25.05 -5.69 -28.34
C ILE A 292 -25.10 -7.16 -27.89
N ARG A 293 -24.34 -7.56 -26.85
CA ARG A 293 -24.38 -8.91 -26.26
C ARG A 293 -25.75 -9.22 -25.64
N GLN A 294 -26.29 -8.31 -24.83
CA GLN A 294 -27.61 -8.47 -24.22
C GLN A 294 -28.74 -8.58 -25.27
N ALA A 295 -28.63 -7.85 -26.38
CA ALA A 295 -29.57 -7.97 -27.50
C ALA A 295 -29.45 -9.30 -28.26
N ARG A 296 -28.27 -9.93 -28.30
CA ARG A 296 -28.03 -11.25 -28.91
C ARG A 296 -28.50 -12.40 -28.03
N GLU A 297 -28.39 -12.28 -26.71
CA GLU A 297 -28.82 -13.30 -25.75
C GLU A 297 -30.35 -13.35 -25.56
N GLY A 298 -31.05 -12.24 -25.83
CA GLY A 298 -32.52 -12.21 -25.85
C GLY A 298 -33.18 -12.89 -27.06
N ASN A 299 -32.40 -13.33 -28.05
CA ASN A 299 -32.87 -13.83 -29.35
C ASN A 299 -32.27 -15.21 -29.73
N SER A 300 -32.14 -16.14 -28.79
CA SER A 300 -31.75 -17.52 -29.12
C SER A 300 -32.95 -18.46 -29.18
N ALA A 301 -33.57 -18.52 -30.37
CA ALA A 301 -34.07 -19.76 -30.94
C ALA A 301 -33.47 -19.91 -32.34
N ASP A 302 -32.68 -20.98 -32.48
CA ASP A 302 -32.29 -21.66 -33.73
C ASP A 302 -30.94 -21.33 -34.41
N SER A 303 -30.01 -22.27 -34.17
CA SER A 303 -29.03 -22.93 -35.05
C SER A 303 -27.99 -22.18 -35.94
N THR A 304 -26.73 -22.41 -35.52
CA THR A 304 -25.54 -22.87 -36.28
C THR A 304 -24.72 -21.95 -37.20
N SER A 305 -23.44 -21.87 -36.79
CA SER A 305 -22.18 -21.69 -37.53
C SER A 305 -21.93 -20.41 -38.32
N SER A 306 -20.98 -19.62 -37.81
CA SER A 306 -19.84 -19.15 -38.62
C SER A 306 -18.72 -18.65 -37.71
N THR A 307 -17.51 -19.02 -38.10
CA THR A 307 -16.19 -18.59 -37.64
C THR A 307 -16.15 -17.08 -37.37
N GLY A 308 -15.82 -16.68 -36.14
CA GLY A 308 -15.76 -15.28 -35.73
C GLY A 308 -14.40 -14.94 -35.12
N ASP A 309 -13.77 -13.91 -35.67
CA ASP A 309 -12.51 -13.32 -35.23
C ASP A 309 -12.55 -12.93 -33.74
N ASN A 310 -11.60 -13.46 -32.96
CA ASN A 310 -11.43 -13.19 -31.53
C ASN A 310 -10.64 -11.89 -31.26
N ALA A 311 -10.82 -10.83 -32.05
CA ALA A 311 -10.07 -9.59 -31.90
C ALA A 311 -10.68 -8.60 -30.88
N ASP A 312 -11.95 -8.80 -30.48
CA ASP A 312 -12.72 -7.81 -29.70
C ASP A 312 -12.83 -8.11 -28.19
N ASP A 313 -12.21 -9.19 -27.68
CA ASP A 313 -12.23 -9.55 -26.24
C ASP A 313 -11.12 -8.84 -25.44
N ASP A 314 -10.13 -8.26 -26.12
CA ASP A 314 -8.92 -7.70 -25.51
C ASP A 314 -9.21 -6.37 -24.77
N THR A 315 -9.99 -5.48 -25.39
CA THR A 315 -10.28 -4.13 -24.86
C THR A 315 -11.14 -4.10 -23.60
N GLY A 316 -12.05 -5.07 -23.44
CA GLY A 316 -12.85 -5.23 -22.22
C GLY A 316 -12.00 -5.71 -21.05
N SER A 317 -11.03 -6.60 -21.31
CA SER A 317 -10.09 -7.07 -20.28
C SER A 317 -9.10 -5.97 -19.87
N GLU A 318 -8.67 -5.14 -20.82
CA GLU A 318 -7.69 -4.07 -20.58
C GLU A 318 -8.22 -3.00 -19.61
N PHE A 319 -9.49 -2.61 -19.78
CA PHE A 319 -10.15 -1.63 -18.89
C PHE A 319 -10.34 -2.16 -17.48
N GLU A 320 -10.79 -3.41 -17.33
CA GLU A 320 -10.97 -4.04 -16.00
C GLU A 320 -9.64 -4.19 -15.26
N ASP A 321 -8.57 -4.52 -15.98
CA ASP A 321 -7.22 -4.56 -15.42
C ASP A 321 -6.73 -3.16 -15.00
N ASP A 322 -7.05 -2.10 -15.76
CA ASP A 322 -6.72 -0.71 -15.40
C ASP A 322 -7.44 -0.32 -14.10
N LEU A 323 -8.74 -0.60 -14.01
CA LEU A 323 -9.51 -0.38 -12.79
C LEU A 323 -8.94 -1.18 -11.61
N ALA A 324 -8.61 -2.46 -11.82
CA ALA A 324 -8.00 -3.30 -10.81
C ALA A 324 -6.66 -2.73 -10.33
N MET A 325 -5.82 -2.21 -11.23
CA MET A 325 -4.57 -1.54 -10.88
C MET A 325 -4.82 -0.33 -9.97
N LEU A 326 -5.72 0.56 -10.37
CA LEU A 326 -6.03 1.78 -9.61
C LEU A 326 -6.67 1.48 -8.24
N MET A 327 -7.56 0.49 -8.16
CA MET A 327 -8.15 0.01 -6.91
C MET A 327 -7.12 -0.68 -6.01
N ASN A 328 -6.18 -1.44 -6.57
CA ASN A 328 -5.11 -2.10 -5.80
C ASN A 328 -4.16 -1.09 -5.13
N TYR A 329 -4.02 0.10 -5.70
CA TYR A 329 -3.30 1.23 -5.13
C TYR A 329 -4.18 2.21 -4.32
N TYR A 330 -5.49 1.97 -4.26
CA TYR A 330 -6.48 2.77 -3.55
C TYR A 330 -6.48 4.24 -3.97
N LEU A 331 -6.25 4.45 -5.26
CA LEU A 331 -6.47 5.75 -5.90
C LEU A 331 -7.96 5.97 -6.18
N ILE A 332 -8.67 4.87 -6.43
CA ILE A 332 -10.11 4.85 -6.66
C ILE A 332 -10.78 3.75 -5.83
N VAL A 333 -12.09 3.91 -5.59
CA VAL A 333 -12.97 2.94 -4.97
C VAL A 333 -14.19 2.78 -5.85
N ALA A 334 -14.65 1.54 -6.06
CA ALA A 334 -15.92 1.27 -6.72
C ALA A 334 -17.04 1.17 -5.68
N ASP A 335 -18.26 1.56 -6.07
CA ASP A 335 -19.45 1.34 -5.25
C ASP A 335 -19.82 -0.16 -5.17
N GLU A 336 -20.86 -0.49 -4.40
CA GLU A 336 -21.30 -1.88 -4.22
C GLU A 336 -21.74 -2.57 -5.52
N THR A 337 -22.14 -1.79 -6.53
CA THR A 337 -22.57 -2.29 -7.84
C THR A 337 -21.40 -2.49 -8.80
N GLY A 338 -20.27 -1.83 -8.55
CA GLY A 338 -19.11 -1.80 -9.44
C GLY A 338 -19.28 -0.87 -10.65
N ASP A 339 -20.40 -0.13 -10.73
CA ASP A 339 -20.74 0.69 -11.89
C ASP A 339 -20.39 2.17 -11.68
N ASN A 340 -20.17 2.63 -10.44
CA ASN A 340 -19.68 3.98 -10.15
C ASN A 340 -18.38 3.94 -9.35
N PHE A 341 -17.55 4.95 -9.60
CA PHE A 341 -16.23 5.08 -9.01
C PHE A 341 -16.08 6.41 -8.27
N GLU A 342 -15.32 6.39 -7.19
CA GLU A 342 -14.89 7.57 -6.47
C GLU A 342 -13.35 7.65 -6.44
N MET A 343 -12.81 8.86 -6.61
CA MET A 343 -11.40 9.15 -6.38
C MET A 343 -11.18 9.63 -4.95
N HIS A 344 -10.04 9.27 -4.38
CA HIS A 344 -9.63 9.75 -3.05
C HIS A 344 -9.50 11.30 -3.04
N LYS A 345 -9.96 11.99 -1.99
CA LYS A 345 -10.01 13.48 -1.95
C LYS A 345 -8.68 14.24 -2.12
N LEU A 346 -7.58 13.52 -1.88
CA LEU A 346 -6.21 14.05 -1.86
C LEU A 346 -5.40 13.60 -3.09
N VAL A 347 -6.02 12.78 -3.95
CA VAL A 347 -5.60 12.46 -5.32
C VAL A 347 -6.30 13.45 -6.24
#